data_AF-A0A816FRQ8-F1
#
_entry.id   AF-A0A816FRQ8-F1
#
_cell.length_a   1.000
_cell.length_b   1.000
_cell.length_c   1.000
_cell.angle_alpha   90.00
_cell.angle_beta   90.00
_cell.angle_gamma   90.00
#
_symmetry.space_group_name_H-M   'P 1'
#
loop_
_entity.id
_entity.type
_entity.pdbx_description
1 polymer ?
#
loop_
_entity_poly.entity_id
_entity_poly.type
_entity_poly.pdbx_seq_one_letter_code
_entity_poly.pdbx_strand_id
1 'polypeptide(L)'
;KDTNNPTWNQKFTFNLQDNNDSLYLDVYDDDAMGRDSIGSAKIDLKKHVFGKECYNAWITLPAMLGLLSKGEIHVIIKQHAKK
;
A
#
# COMPACT_ATOMS: atom_id res chain seq x y z
N LYS A 1 -11.08 -13.40 -9.04
CA LYS A 1 -12.07 -13.89 -8.03
C LYS A 1 -12.58 -12.63 -7.39
N ASP A 2 -13.81 -12.28 -7.71
CA ASP A 2 -14.26 -10.90 -7.57
C ASP A 2 -14.90 -10.78 -6.19
N THR A 3 -14.27 -10.01 -5.32
CA THR A 3 -14.62 -9.91 -3.90
C THR A 3 -14.25 -8.53 -3.38
N ASN A 4 -15.08 -7.99 -2.49
CA ASN A 4 -14.80 -6.73 -1.78
C ASN A 4 -13.74 -6.89 -0.69
N ASN A 5 -13.31 -8.11 -0.40
CA ASN A 5 -12.26 -8.43 0.58
C ASN A 5 -11.18 -9.30 -0.08
N PRO A 6 -10.45 -8.78 -1.08
CA PRO A 6 -9.39 -9.53 -1.74
C PRO A 6 -8.26 -9.83 -0.78
N THR A 7 -7.56 -10.94 -1.02
CA THR A 7 -6.34 -11.30 -0.27
C THR A 7 -5.24 -11.59 -1.28
N TRP A 8 -4.22 -10.75 -1.30
CA TRP A 8 -3.06 -10.93 -2.18
C TRP A 8 -1.97 -11.77 -1.52
N ASN A 9 -1.67 -11.52 -0.23
CA ASN A 9 -0.53 -12.11 0.48
C ASN A 9 0.80 -12.03 -0.32
N GLN A 10 0.94 -10.99 -1.13
CA GLN A 10 2.07 -10.82 -2.03
C GLN A 10 3.21 -10.08 -1.33
N LYS A 11 4.44 -10.53 -1.58
CA LYS A 11 5.65 -9.90 -1.05
C LYS A 11 6.38 -9.15 -2.15
N PHE A 12 6.69 -7.89 -1.89
CA PHE A 12 7.56 -7.06 -2.71
C PHE A 12 8.83 -6.70 -1.94
N THR A 13 9.91 -6.38 -2.65
CA THR A 13 11.17 -5.95 -2.04
C THR A 13 11.76 -4.85 -2.89
N PHE A 14 12.10 -3.73 -2.26
CA PHE A 14 12.61 -2.54 -2.90
C PHE A 14 13.95 -2.17 -2.26
N ASN A 15 14.89 -1.71 -3.08
CA ASN A 15 16.07 -1.03 -2.57
C ASN A 15 15.71 0.43 -2.31
N LEU A 16 16.09 0.96 -1.16
CA LEU A 16 15.90 2.37 -0.82
C LEU A 16 17.13 3.15 -1.25
N GLN A 17 16.91 4.35 -1.77
CA GLN A 17 17.98 5.30 -2.11
C GLN A 17 18.45 6.01 -0.85
N ASP A 18 17.52 6.51 -0.03
CA ASP A 18 17.82 7.13 1.25
C ASP A 18 16.67 7.00 2.27
N ASN A 19 16.88 7.60 3.45
CA ASN A 19 15.94 7.53 4.57
C ASN A 19 14.75 8.51 4.47
N ASN A 20 14.50 9.13 3.33
CA ASN A 20 13.35 10.00 3.07
C ASN A 20 12.40 9.41 2.02
N ASP A 21 12.70 8.21 1.51
CA ASP A 21 11.84 7.50 0.56
C ASP A 21 10.43 7.26 1.14
N SER A 22 9.45 7.28 0.25
CA SER A 22 8.04 6.98 0.56
C SER A 22 7.55 5.83 -0.31
N LEU A 23 6.70 4.97 0.26
CA LEU A 23 6.01 3.94 -0.50
C LEU A 23 4.66 4.47 -0.98
N TYR A 24 4.42 4.40 -2.28
CA TYR A 24 3.13 4.72 -2.90
C TYR A 24 2.43 3.41 -3.25
N LEU A 25 1.15 3.32 -2.91
CA LEU A 25 0.29 2.17 -3.21
C LEU A 25 -0.90 2.67 -4.01
N ASP A 26 -1.09 2.10 -5.20
CA ASP A 26 -2.26 2.31 -6.03
C ASP A 26 -3.00 0.98 -6.16
N VAL A 27 -4.30 0.99 -5.87
CA VAL A 27 -5.16 -0.20 -5.91
C VAL A 27 -6.15 -0.04 -7.03
N TYR A 28 -6.27 -1.07 -7.85
CA TYR A 28 -7.15 -1.11 -9.01
C TYR A 28 -8.06 -2.34 -8.95
N ASP A 29 -9.25 -2.20 -9.51
CA ASP A 29 -10.06 -3.33 -9.91
C ASP A 29 -9.56 -3.87 -11.26
N ASP A 30 -9.55 -5.19 -11.41
CA ASP A 30 -9.02 -5.89 -12.59
C ASP A 30 -10.16 -6.46 -13.42
N ASP A 31 -11.08 -5.59 -13.84
CA ASP A 31 -12.17 -5.94 -14.73
C ASP A 31 -11.74 -5.86 -16.20
N ALA A 32 -12.32 -6.74 -17.03
CA ALA A 32 -11.94 -6.95 -18.43
C ALA A 32 -12.12 -5.70 -19.35
N MET A 33 -12.74 -4.62 -18.86
CA MET A 33 -13.00 -3.39 -19.60
C MET A 33 -12.28 -2.14 -19.04
N GLY A 34 -11.19 -2.32 -18.31
CA GLY A 34 -10.33 -1.22 -17.86
C GLY A 34 -9.95 -1.35 -16.40
N ARG A 35 -8.78 -0.80 -16.04
CA ARG A 35 -8.36 -0.73 -14.64
C ARG A 35 -9.04 0.45 -13.96
N ASP A 36 -10.12 0.18 -13.26
CA ASP A 36 -10.80 1.16 -12.43
C ASP A 36 -10.01 1.39 -11.14
N SER A 37 -9.65 2.64 -10.86
CA SER A 37 -8.88 3.00 -9.66
C SER A 37 -9.76 2.93 -8.42
N ILE A 38 -9.40 2.08 -7.47
CA ILE A 38 -10.06 1.99 -6.16
C ILE A 38 -9.57 3.09 -5.21
N GLY A 39 -8.27 3.40 -5.25
CA GLY A 39 -7.67 4.49 -4.49
C GLY A 39 -6.16 4.36 -4.30
N SER A 40 -5.57 5.40 -3.71
CA SER A 40 -4.12 5.53 -3.57
C SER A 40 -3.71 5.92 -2.15
N ALA A 41 -2.58 5.41 -1.67
CA ALA A 41 -2.01 5.80 -0.39
C ALA A 41 -0.51 6.08 -0.49
N LYS A 42 -0.03 6.99 0.36
CA LYS A 42 1.39 7.29 0.56
C LYS A 42 1.78 6.93 1.98
N ILE A 43 2.83 6.13 2.13
CA ILE A 43 3.44 5.77 3.41
C ILE A 43 4.81 6.42 3.49
N ASP A 44 4.99 7.29 4.48
CA ASP A 44 6.31 7.84 4.84
C ASP A 44 7.12 6.77 5.59
N LEU A 45 8.15 6.23 4.94
CA LEU A 45 8.97 5.15 5.52
C LEU A 45 9.79 5.63 6.72
N LYS A 46 10.20 6.90 6.73
CA LYS A 46 10.94 7.50 7.83
C LYS A 46 10.13 7.56 9.10
N LYS A 47 8.88 7.98 8.98
CA LYS A 47 7.95 8.10 10.11
C LYS A 47 7.45 6.73 10.59
N HIS A 48 7.18 5.82 9.66
CA HIS A 48 6.43 4.61 9.97
C HIS A 48 7.27 3.35 10.11
N VAL A 49 8.43 3.25 9.44
CA VAL A 49 9.20 2.01 9.30
C VAL A 49 10.59 2.10 9.92
N PHE A 50 11.35 3.17 9.68
CA PHE A 50 12.73 3.25 10.19
C PHE A 50 12.79 3.28 11.72
N GLY A 51 13.76 2.53 12.26
CA GLY A 51 13.91 2.35 13.71
C GLY A 51 12.87 1.42 14.35
N LYS A 52 12.01 0.77 13.56
CA LYS A 52 11.02 -0.18 14.05
C LYS A 52 11.27 -1.57 13.46
N GLU A 53 10.98 -2.60 14.23
CA GLU A 53 11.12 -3.99 13.77
C GLU A 53 10.10 -4.34 12.68
N CYS A 54 8.90 -3.75 12.76
CA CYS A 54 7.78 -4.05 11.87
C CYS A 54 6.76 -2.91 11.88
N TYR A 55 6.28 -2.53 10.71
CA TYR A 55 5.09 -1.71 10.53
C TYR A 55 3.95 -2.60 10.01
N ASN A 56 2.90 -2.75 10.80
CA ASN A 56 1.76 -3.62 10.49
C ASN A 56 0.46 -2.83 10.74
N ALA A 57 -0.24 -2.44 9.67
CA ALA A 57 -1.37 -1.53 9.78
C ALA A 57 -2.36 -1.67 8.61
N TRP A 58 -3.61 -1.31 8.89
CA TRP A 58 -4.61 -1.00 7.87
C TRP A 58 -4.47 0.46 7.43
N ILE A 59 -4.54 0.69 6.13
CA ILE A 59 -4.40 2.01 5.51
C ILE A 59 -5.66 2.30 4.73
N THR A 60 -6.32 3.39 5.06
CA THR A 60 -7.47 3.88 4.31
C THR A 60 -7.01 4.46 2.96
N LEU A 61 -7.67 4.02 1.90
CA LEU A 61 -7.51 4.51 0.54
C LEU A 61 -8.54 5.63 0.33
N PRO A 62 -8.13 6.91 0.27
CA PRO A 62 -9.05 7.98 -0.10
C PRO A 62 -9.59 7.75 -1.52
N ALA A 63 -10.90 7.93 -1.68
CA ALA A 63 -11.54 8.02 -2.98
C ALA A 63 -11.02 9.23 -3.77
N MET A 64 -10.99 9.10 -5.09
CA MET A 64 -10.91 10.28 -5.96
C MET A 64 -12.22 11.10 -5.88
N LEU A 65 -12.08 12.41 -6.08
CA LEU A 65 -13.15 13.41 -6.02
C LEU A 65 -14.47 12.91 -6.63
N GLY A 66 -15.52 12.86 -5.81
CA GLY A 66 -16.89 12.51 -6.23
C GLY A 66 -17.33 11.08 -5.94
N LEU A 67 -16.44 10.20 -5.47
CA LEU A 67 -16.78 8.81 -5.09
C LEU A 67 -16.70 8.60 -3.57
N LEU A 68 -17.53 7.68 -3.06
CA LEU A 68 -17.62 7.32 -1.63
C LEU A 68 -16.70 6.17 -1.22
N SER A 69 -15.85 5.62 -2.10
CA SER A 69 -15.09 4.40 -1.77
C SER A 69 -14.02 4.66 -0.72
N LYS A 70 -14.24 4.10 0.48
CA LYS A 70 -13.31 4.11 1.61
C LYS A 70 -12.67 2.72 1.76
N GLY A 71 -12.01 2.25 0.70
CA GLY A 71 -11.32 0.96 0.75
C GLY A 71 -10.20 1.00 1.79
N GLU A 72 -9.85 -0.15 2.35
CA GLU A 72 -8.70 -0.28 3.25
C GLU A 72 -7.77 -1.38 2.75
N ILE A 73 -6.46 -1.15 2.87
CA ILE A 73 -5.45 -2.14 2.55
C ILE A 73 -4.62 -2.47 3.79
N HIS A 74 -4.45 -3.76 4.06
CA HIS A 74 -3.57 -4.24 5.12
C HIS A 74 -2.15 -4.39 4.59
N VAL A 75 -1.18 -3.79 5.27
CA VAL A 75 0.24 -3.88 4.90
C VAL A 75 1.11 -4.29 6.07
N ILE A 76 2.14 -5.07 5.76
CA ILE A 76 3.22 -5.43 6.67
C ILE A 76 4.54 -5.04 6.01
N ILE A 77 5.27 -4.11 6.62
CA ILE A 77 6.52 -3.57 6.10
C ILE A 77 7.63 -3.81 7.11
N LYS A 78 8.75 -4.35 6.64
CA LYS A 78 9.95 -4.59 7.43
C LYS A 78 11.16 -4.03 6.69
N GLN A 79 12.00 -3.28 7.40
CA GLN A 79 13.29 -2.90 6.88
C GLN A 79 14.29 -4.04 7.11
N HIS A 80 15.01 -4.41 6.07
CA HIS A 80 16.16 -5.30 6.18
C HIS A 80 17.42 -4.46 5.98
N ALA A 81 18.29 -4.41 7.00
CA ALA A 81 19.62 -3.83 6.81
C ALA A 81 20.39 -4.71 5.81
N LYS A 82 21.10 -4.09 4.86
CA LYS A 82 22.12 -4.80 4.10
C LYS A 82 23.16 -5.26 5.13
N LYS A 83 23.34 -6.58 5.23
CA LYS A 83 24.47 -7.16 5.96
C LYS A 83 25.77 -6.73 5.30
#